data_AF-A0A6V8LLQ6-F1
#
_entry.id   AF-A0A6V8LLQ6-F1
#
_cell.length_a   1.000
_cell.length_b   1.000
_cell.length_c   1.000
_cell.angle_alpha   90.00
_cell.angle_beta   90.00
_cell.angle_gamma   90.00
#
_symmetry.space_group_name_H-M   'P 1'
#
loop_
_entity.id
_entity.type
_entity.pdbx_description
1 polymer ?
#
loop_
_entity_poly.entity_id
_entity_poly.type
_entity_poly.pdbx_seq_one_letter_code
_entity_poly.pdbx_strand_id
1 'polypeptide(L)'
;MDVGLTAKVTGAARIETSQDLQCALGLSKFFKTLTASPVPISVSFDAAAQFTIGGGLKIENVGLTATGGVRFAGSMTVKNGPSFTGHTIMEAAPLTPKVTKNGSVGFKVGGELILGPGVGSTGAGVIAGISGELSPLDASLKPYHSEQDSQFNNCTIAAAAFTRSLGLVVKAWLSKWSFSQKISSDALTGSTPYGGSPWSLPKDCDKNTPSRQTRSSVPGCRRSRTRRSVAQTSGATWTASCRARRPGC
;
A
#
# COMPACT_ATOMS: atom_id res chain seq x y z
N MET A 1 22.07 11.95 17.39
CA MET A 1 20.61 12.14 17.26
C MET A 1 19.95 10.78 17.18
N ASP A 2 18.75 10.66 17.76
CA ASP A 2 17.86 9.51 17.59
C ASP A 2 16.58 10.04 16.94
N VAL A 3 16.22 9.50 15.78
CA VAL A 3 15.08 9.96 14.97
C VAL A 3 14.26 8.74 14.60
N GLY A 4 13.05 8.66 15.14
CA GLY A 4 12.04 7.68 14.76
C GLY A 4 10.99 8.30 13.85
N LEU A 5 10.74 7.68 12.69
CA LEU A 5 9.57 7.94 11.86
C LEU A 5 8.73 6.67 11.79
N THR A 6 7.48 6.75 12.21
CA THR A 6 6.50 5.67 12.11
C THR A 6 5.25 6.16 11.41
N ALA A 7 4.72 5.34 10.51
CA ALA A 7 3.45 5.56 9.84
C ALA A 7 2.55 4.36 10.13
N LYS A 8 1.41 4.60 10.79
CA LYS A 8 0.37 3.59 11.00
C LYS A 8 -0.75 3.82 10.00
N VAL A 9 -0.99 2.82 9.17
CA VAL A 9 -2.07 2.78 8.18
C VAL A 9 -3.09 1.76 8.66
N THR A 10 -4.31 2.21 8.92
CA THR A 10 -5.46 1.33 9.18
C THR A 10 -6.52 1.64 8.12
N GLY A 11 -6.85 0.64 7.31
CA GLY A 11 -7.88 0.75 6.28
C GLY A 11 -8.79 -0.48 6.26
N ALA A 12 -10.05 -0.26 5.94
CA ALA A 12 -11.02 -1.31 5.64
C ALA A 12 -11.87 -0.87 4.43
N ALA A 13 -12.06 -1.77 3.48
CA ALA A 13 -12.79 -1.54 2.24
C ALA A 13 -13.75 -2.71 1.96
N ARG A 14 -14.92 -2.36 1.40
CA ARG A 14 -15.78 -3.27 0.65
C ARG A 14 -15.61 -2.90 -0.83
N ILE A 15 -15.34 -3.88 -1.66
CA ILE A 15 -15.07 -3.67 -3.10
C ILE A 15 -16.06 -4.53 -3.89
N GLU A 16 -16.82 -3.87 -4.75
CA GLU A 16 -17.71 -4.51 -5.71
C GLU A 16 -17.56 -3.79 -7.06
N THR A 17 -16.89 -4.43 -8.01
CA THR A 17 -16.68 -3.92 -9.37
C THR A 17 -16.89 -5.02 -10.41
N SER A 18 -17.18 -4.61 -11.64
CA SER A 18 -17.21 -5.46 -12.84
C SER A 18 -16.11 -5.12 -13.85
N GLN A 19 -15.30 -4.09 -13.57
CA GLN A 19 -14.27 -3.55 -14.47
C GLN A 19 -13.00 -3.17 -13.70
N ASP A 20 -11.91 -3.02 -14.44
CA ASP A 20 -10.64 -2.50 -13.92
C ASP A 20 -10.82 -1.06 -13.44
N LEU A 21 -10.18 -0.72 -12.32
CA LEU A 21 -10.26 0.61 -11.72
C LEU A 21 -8.91 0.99 -11.13
N GLN A 22 -8.44 2.20 -11.45
CA GLN A 22 -7.29 2.80 -10.79
C GLN A 22 -7.73 4.11 -10.13
N CYS A 23 -7.41 4.27 -8.85
CA CYS A 23 -7.69 5.47 -8.08
C CYS A 23 -6.42 5.91 -7.35
N ALA A 24 -6.11 7.20 -7.43
CA ALA A 24 -5.07 7.85 -6.64
C ALA A 24 -5.73 8.93 -5.77
N LEU A 25 -5.39 8.93 -4.48
CA LEU A 25 -5.87 9.89 -3.50
C LEU A 25 -4.66 10.59 -2.90
N GLY A 26 -4.48 11.87 -3.22
CA GLY A 26 -3.59 12.74 -2.48
C GLY A 26 -4.12 12.93 -1.06
N LEU A 27 -3.28 12.69 -0.07
CA LEU A 27 -3.60 12.88 1.35
C LEU A 27 -3.01 14.23 1.82
N SER A 28 -3.15 14.53 3.12
CA SER A 28 -2.64 15.78 3.68
C SER A 28 -1.11 15.86 3.60
N LYS A 29 -0.59 16.89 2.92
CA LYS A 29 0.83 17.26 2.96
C LYS A 29 1.19 17.82 4.34
N PHE A 30 2.28 17.33 4.90
CA PHE A 30 2.89 17.82 6.13
C PHE A 30 4.20 18.55 5.81
N PHE A 31 4.44 19.68 6.47
CA PHE A 31 5.72 20.39 6.43
C PHE A 31 6.04 20.96 7.81
N LYS A 32 7.27 20.75 8.30
CA LYS A 32 7.71 21.27 9.59
C LYS A 32 9.21 21.56 9.60
N THR A 33 9.57 22.78 10.01
CA THR A 33 10.96 23.13 10.34
C THR A 33 11.35 22.50 11.68
N LEU A 34 12.48 21.78 11.69
CA LEU A 34 13.03 21.07 12.85
C LEU A 34 14.06 21.92 13.59
N THR A 35 14.92 22.62 12.86
CA THR A 35 15.88 23.59 13.38
C THR A 35 15.80 24.87 12.54
N ALA A 36 15.92 26.05 13.17
CA ALA A 36 15.87 27.34 12.48
C ALA A 36 17.24 28.01 12.29
N SER A 37 18.28 27.51 12.97
CA SER A 37 19.63 28.09 12.99
C SER A 37 20.68 26.98 13.18
N PRO A 38 21.91 27.10 12.61
CA PRO A 38 22.36 28.16 11.69
C PRO A 38 21.84 27.98 10.25
N VAL A 39 21.47 26.76 9.86
CA VAL A 39 20.79 26.46 8.59
C VAL A 39 19.42 25.86 8.92
N PRO A 40 18.31 26.39 8.38
CA PRO A 40 16.99 25.83 8.64
C PRO A 40 16.84 24.42 8.06
N ILE A 41 16.73 23.40 8.90
CA ILE A 41 16.44 22.03 8.46
C ILE A 41 14.94 21.81 8.61
N SER A 42 14.30 21.36 7.54
CA SER A 42 12.87 21.06 7.50
C SER A 42 12.62 19.63 7.06
N VAL A 43 11.47 19.11 7.45
CA VAL A 43 10.90 17.85 6.95
C VAL A 43 9.60 18.14 6.21
N SER A 44 9.45 17.53 5.04
CA SER A 44 8.20 17.49 4.26
C SER A 44 7.75 16.04 4.13
N PHE A 45 6.46 15.77 4.24
CA PHE A 45 5.88 14.47 3.90
C PHE A 45 4.64 14.67 3.03
N ASP A 46 4.68 14.14 1.81
CA ASP A 46 3.66 14.29 0.78
C ASP A 46 2.94 12.95 0.64
N ALA A 47 1.88 12.76 1.42
CA ALA A 47 1.21 11.47 1.58
C ALA A 47 0.24 11.18 0.43
N ALA A 48 0.19 9.93 -0.02
CA ALA A 48 -0.68 9.45 -1.07
C ALA A 48 -1.13 8.00 -0.83
N ALA A 49 -2.37 7.70 -1.24
CA ALA A 49 -2.87 6.34 -1.37
C ALA A 49 -3.18 6.04 -2.83
N GLN A 50 -2.76 4.88 -3.31
CA GLN A 50 -3.07 4.35 -4.63
C GLN A 50 -3.78 3.01 -4.46
N PHE A 51 -4.78 2.80 -5.29
CA PHE A 51 -5.63 1.63 -5.26
C PHE A 51 -5.93 1.19 -6.69
N THR A 52 -5.66 -0.07 -6.98
CA THR A 52 -5.94 -0.70 -8.27
C THR A 52 -6.82 -1.92 -8.07
N ILE A 53 -7.80 -2.11 -8.95
CA ILE A 53 -8.56 -3.35 -9.08
C ILE A 53 -8.39 -3.81 -10.52
N GLY A 54 -8.10 -5.10 -10.71
CA GLY A 54 -8.13 -5.76 -12.00
C GLY A 54 -9.13 -6.92 -11.97
N GLY A 55 -10.05 -6.93 -12.94
CA GLY A 55 -11.14 -7.89 -13.05
C GLY A 55 -12.35 -7.55 -12.17
N GLY A 56 -13.46 -8.24 -12.42
CA GLY A 56 -14.69 -8.03 -11.65
C GLY A 56 -14.63 -8.69 -10.28
N LEU A 57 -14.20 -7.95 -9.27
CA LEU A 57 -14.02 -8.41 -7.89
C LEU A 57 -15.26 -8.16 -7.01
N LYS A 58 -15.61 -9.11 -6.13
CA LYS A 58 -16.54 -8.89 -5.02
C LYS A 58 -15.96 -9.43 -3.72
N ILE A 59 -15.55 -8.53 -2.84
CA ILE A 59 -14.83 -8.85 -1.60
C ILE A 59 -15.24 -7.88 -0.49
N GLU A 60 -15.47 -8.43 0.70
CA GLU A 60 -15.86 -7.68 1.90
C GLU A 60 -14.79 -7.79 2.99
N ASN A 61 -14.70 -6.79 3.87
CA ASN A 61 -13.72 -6.73 4.94
C ASN A 61 -12.26 -6.86 4.45
N VAL A 62 -11.95 -6.32 3.27
CA VAL A 62 -10.55 -6.12 2.86
C VAL A 62 -9.98 -5.03 3.74
N GLY A 63 -9.22 -5.40 4.75
CA GLY A 63 -8.57 -4.43 5.60
C GLY A 63 -7.26 -4.93 6.14
N LEU A 64 -6.42 -3.96 6.47
CA LEU A 64 -5.11 -4.18 7.03
C LEU A 64 -4.85 -3.05 8.00
N THR A 65 -4.36 -3.40 9.19
CA THR A 65 -3.57 -2.46 9.98
C THR A 65 -2.11 -2.78 9.72
N ALA A 66 -1.39 -1.86 9.10
CA ALA A 66 0.05 -1.93 8.86
C ALA A 66 0.73 -0.74 9.53
N THR A 67 1.62 -1.03 10.47
CA THR A 67 2.58 -0.06 10.99
C THR A 67 3.88 -0.29 10.23
N GLY A 68 4.36 0.74 9.55
CA GLY A 68 5.66 0.75 8.86
C GLY A 68 6.47 1.96 9.30
N GLY A 69 7.72 1.74 9.70
CA GLY A 69 8.56 2.80 10.24
C GLY A 69 10.03 2.44 10.28
N VAL A 70 10.85 3.47 10.50
CA VAL A 70 12.30 3.40 10.60
C VAL A 70 12.75 4.25 11.78
N ARG A 71 13.61 3.68 12.62
CA ARG A 71 14.31 4.41 13.69
C ARG A 71 15.79 4.41 13.38
N PHE A 72 16.38 5.60 13.38
CA PHE A 72 17.81 5.80 13.15
C PHE A 72 18.43 6.44 14.39
N ALA A 73 19.35 5.71 15.01
CA ALA A 73 20.25 6.25 16.02
C ALA A 73 21.61 6.50 15.36
N GLY A 74 22.16 7.70 15.50
CA GLY A 74 23.46 8.00 14.91
C GLY A 74 24.20 9.15 15.57
N SER A 75 25.53 9.08 15.52
CA SER A 75 26.44 10.11 15.98
C SER A 75 27.44 10.43 14.87
N MET A 76 27.54 11.70 14.51
CA MET A 76 28.68 12.21 13.75
C MET A 76 29.62 12.87 14.75
N THR A 77 30.81 12.29 14.93
CA THR A 77 31.85 12.88 15.79
C THR A 77 33.12 13.09 14.97
N VAL A 78 33.81 14.21 15.19
CA VAL A 78 35.02 14.56 14.44
C VAL A 78 36.15 13.56 14.68
N LYS A 79 36.17 12.89 15.84
CA LYS A 79 37.20 11.88 16.19
C LYS A 79 36.91 10.47 15.69
N ASN A 80 35.66 10.00 15.78
CA ASN A 80 35.32 8.59 15.50
C ASN A 80 34.51 8.42 14.20
N GLY A 81 34.35 9.50 13.43
CA GLY A 81 33.57 9.51 12.19
C GLY A 81 32.05 9.44 12.42
N PRO A 82 31.30 9.18 11.33
CA PRO A 82 29.87 8.87 11.38
C PRO A 82 29.62 7.42 11.81
N SER A 83 28.81 7.23 12.84
CA SER A 83 28.21 5.93 13.19
C SER A 83 26.69 6.03 13.10
N PHE A 84 26.05 5.07 12.44
CA PHE A 84 24.61 5.00 12.25
C PHE A 84 24.10 3.57 12.45
N THR A 85 23.01 3.42 13.18
CA THR A 85 22.29 2.15 13.37
C THR A 85 20.81 2.39 13.05
N GLY A 86 20.26 1.56 12.15
CA GLY A 86 18.88 1.64 11.70
C GLY A 86 18.09 0.39 12.10
N HIS A 87 16.88 0.58 12.62
CA HIS A 87 15.93 -0.50 12.89
C HIS A 87 14.59 -0.21 12.21
N THR A 88 14.02 -1.20 11.54
CA THR A 88 12.66 -1.13 10.98
C THR A 88 11.63 -1.51 12.03
N ILE A 89 10.58 -0.70 12.16
CA ILE A 89 9.39 -1.00 12.97
C ILE A 89 8.32 -1.45 11.99
N MET A 90 8.02 -2.75 11.96
CA MET A 90 7.07 -3.36 11.04
C MET A 90 6.12 -4.29 11.77
N GLU A 91 4.84 -3.97 11.72
CA GLU A 91 3.75 -4.80 12.23
C GLU A 91 2.61 -4.79 11.21
N ALA A 92 2.05 -5.95 10.87
CA ALA A 92 0.87 -6.03 10.01
C ALA A 92 -0.10 -7.08 10.53
N ALA A 93 -1.36 -6.67 10.71
CA ALA A 93 -2.48 -7.51 11.07
C ALA A 93 -3.50 -7.49 9.92
N PRO A 94 -3.49 -8.50 9.02
CA PRO A 94 -4.52 -8.63 7.98
C PRO A 94 -5.87 -8.98 8.61
N LEU A 95 -6.91 -8.24 8.24
CA LEU A 95 -8.28 -8.67 8.50
C LEU A 95 -8.59 -9.87 7.59
N THR A 96 -9.41 -10.81 8.06
CA THR A 96 -9.86 -11.94 7.24
C THR A 96 -10.90 -11.47 6.22
N PRO A 97 -10.59 -11.40 4.91
CA PRO A 97 -11.54 -10.94 3.92
C PRO A 97 -12.58 -12.02 3.63
N LYS A 98 -13.79 -11.60 3.24
CA LYS A 98 -14.81 -12.50 2.68
C LYS A 98 -14.85 -12.32 1.17
N VAL A 99 -14.18 -13.22 0.45
CA VAL A 99 -14.18 -13.27 -1.02
C VAL A 99 -15.48 -13.91 -1.49
N THR A 100 -16.22 -13.23 -2.35
CA THR A 100 -17.42 -13.77 -3.04
C THR A 100 -17.18 -13.97 -4.53
N LYS A 101 -16.26 -13.20 -5.11
CA LYS A 101 -15.78 -13.35 -6.48
C LYS A 101 -14.33 -12.85 -6.53
N ASN A 102 -13.41 -13.68 -7.03
CA ASN A 102 -12.00 -13.34 -7.07
C ASN A 102 -11.63 -12.41 -8.22
N GLY A 103 -10.49 -11.76 -8.05
CA GLY A 103 -9.93 -10.74 -8.92
C GLY A 103 -8.62 -10.24 -8.30
N SER A 104 -8.01 -9.22 -8.88
CA SER A 104 -6.78 -8.62 -8.34
C SER A 104 -7.05 -7.28 -7.68
N VAL A 105 -6.35 -7.00 -6.58
CA VAL A 105 -6.29 -5.70 -5.92
C VAL A 105 -4.82 -5.34 -5.71
N GLY A 106 -4.45 -4.10 -6.00
CA GLY A 106 -3.26 -3.46 -5.44
C GLY A 106 -3.69 -2.34 -4.50
N PHE A 107 -3.00 -2.19 -3.39
CA PHE A 107 -3.21 -1.10 -2.44
C PHE A 107 -1.86 -0.63 -1.91
N LYS A 108 -1.48 0.59 -2.27
CA LYS A 108 -0.22 1.20 -1.88
C LYS A 108 -0.49 2.49 -1.12
N VAL A 109 -0.07 2.56 0.14
CA VAL A 109 -0.13 3.76 0.96
C VAL A 109 1.29 4.17 1.32
N GLY A 110 1.63 5.40 0.96
CA GLY A 110 2.95 5.94 1.17
C GLY A 110 3.02 7.43 0.96
N GLY A 111 4.22 7.92 0.68
CA GLY A 111 4.44 9.31 0.38
C GLY A 111 5.90 9.62 0.17
N GLU A 112 6.16 10.78 -0.40
CA GLU A 112 7.51 11.34 -0.50
C GLU A 112 7.85 12.05 0.81
N LEU A 113 8.76 11.47 1.58
CA LEU A 113 9.45 12.15 2.67
C LEU A 113 10.63 12.95 2.08
N ILE A 114 10.83 14.18 2.54
CA ILE A 114 12.03 14.97 2.23
C ILE A 114 12.57 15.54 3.53
N LEU A 115 13.87 15.38 3.77
CA LEU A 115 14.60 15.94 4.90
C LEU A 115 15.83 16.70 4.41
N GLY A 116 15.96 17.97 4.80
CA GLY A 116 17.14 18.78 4.50
C GLY A 116 16.93 20.27 4.68
N PRO A 117 17.90 21.10 4.25
CA PRO A 117 17.76 22.55 4.21
C PRO A 117 16.47 23.01 3.52
N GLY A 118 15.65 23.79 4.22
CA GLY A 118 14.38 24.26 3.68
C GLY A 118 13.60 25.15 4.62
N VAL A 119 12.76 26.01 4.04
CA VAL A 119 11.89 26.97 4.73
C VAL A 119 10.52 27.03 4.05
N GLY A 120 9.48 27.25 4.83
CA GLY A 120 8.12 27.41 4.29
C GLY A 120 7.02 26.89 5.18
N SER A 121 5.92 26.51 4.53
CA SER A 121 4.64 26.07 5.08
C SER A 121 4.02 25.01 4.16
N THR A 122 2.88 24.46 4.54
CA THR A 122 2.11 23.56 3.66
C THR A 122 1.73 24.23 2.33
N GLY A 123 1.42 25.53 2.33
CA GLY A 123 0.97 26.28 1.15
C GLY A 123 2.08 26.85 0.26
N ALA A 124 3.25 27.19 0.81
CA ALA A 124 4.39 27.70 0.04
C ALA A 124 5.73 27.39 0.73
N GLY A 125 6.77 27.05 -0.02
CA GLY A 125 8.08 26.77 0.54
C GLY A 125 9.09 26.21 -0.46
N VAL A 126 10.31 25.99 0.03
CA VAL A 126 11.41 25.33 -0.66
C VAL A 126 12.11 24.36 0.29
N ILE A 127 12.46 23.18 -0.22
CA ILE A 127 13.30 22.20 0.48
C ILE A 127 14.25 21.53 -0.51
N ALA A 128 15.51 21.40 -0.11
CA ALA A 128 16.54 20.65 -0.81
C ALA A 128 17.13 19.62 0.16
N GLY A 129 17.36 18.39 -0.29
CA GLY A 129 17.96 17.38 0.57
C GLY A 129 17.65 15.95 0.15
N ILE A 130 17.61 15.08 1.15
CA ILE A 130 17.37 13.65 0.96
C ILE A 130 15.86 13.43 0.87
N SER A 131 15.41 13.00 -0.30
CA SER A 131 14.09 12.40 -0.49
C SER A 131 14.13 10.90 -0.20
N GLY A 132 13.01 10.36 0.23
CA GLY A 132 12.72 8.94 0.11
C GLY A 132 11.23 8.72 -0.06
N GLU A 133 10.85 7.86 -1.00
CA GLU A 133 9.47 7.36 -1.01
C GLU A 133 9.37 6.28 0.05
N LEU A 134 8.47 6.47 1.00
CA LEU A 134 8.18 5.51 2.04
C LEU A 134 6.75 5.03 1.84
N SER A 135 6.61 3.77 1.45
CA SER A 135 5.30 3.09 1.43
C SER A 135 5.28 2.11 2.60
N PRO A 136 4.84 2.54 3.81
CA PRO A 136 4.52 1.63 4.91
C PRO A 136 3.64 0.47 4.46
N LEU A 137 2.84 0.64 3.40
CA LEU A 137 2.06 -0.43 2.85
C LEU A 137 2.15 -0.47 1.32
N ASP A 138 2.66 -1.57 0.79
CA ASP A 138 2.54 -1.98 -0.61
C ASP A 138 1.95 -3.40 -0.60
N ALA A 139 0.62 -3.51 -0.74
CA ALA A 139 -0.11 -4.77 -0.67
C ALA A 139 -0.76 -5.14 -2.00
N SER A 140 -0.89 -6.44 -2.23
CA SER A 140 -1.72 -6.97 -3.30
C SER A 140 -2.49 -8.22 -2.88
N LEU A 141 -3.71 -8.34 -3.41
CA LEU A 141 -4.51 -9.55 -3.40
C LEU A 141 -4.58 -10.06 -4.83
N LYS A 142 -4.30 -11.34 -5.06
CA LYS A 142 -4.39 -11.97 -6.38
C LYS A 142 -4.98 -13.37 -6.25
N PRO A 143 -5.71 -13.89 -7.24
CA PRO A 143 -6.13 -15.29 -7.24
C PRO A 143 -4.90 -16.21 -7.19
N TYR A 144 -4.98 -17.33 -6.45
CA TYR A 144 -3.90 -18.33 -6.44
C TYR A 144 -3.91 -19.17 -7.72
N HIS A 145 -5.09 -19.56 -8.19
CA HIS A 145 -5.29 -20.34 -9.42
C HIS A 145 -5.63 -19.43 -10.62
N SER A 146 -5.56 -19.98 -11.83
CA SER A 146 -6.04 -19.28 -13.04
C SER A 146 -7.57 -19.30 -13.14
N GLU A 147 -8.14 -18.40 -13.94
CA GLU A 147 -9.60 -18.23 -14.13
C GLU A 147 -10.34 -19.49 -14.61
N GLN A 148 -9.59 -20.47 -15.13
CA GLN A 148 -10.11 -21.73 -15.66
C GLN A 148 -10.25 -22.82 -14.58
N ASP A 149 -9.70 -22.60 -13.38
CA ASP A 149 -9.77 -23.55 -12.27
C ASP A 149 -11.06 -23.36 -11.44
N SER A 150 -11.69 -24.47 -11.07
CA SER A 150 -12.78 -24.50 -10.09
C SER A 150 -12.42 -23.84 -8.74
N GLN A 151 -11.14 -23.86 -8.36
CA GLN A 151 -10.61 -23.26 -7.13
C GLN A 151 -10.32 -21.75 -7.26
N PHE A 152 -10.50 -21.14 -8.44
CA PHE A 152 -10.22 -19.72 -8.68
C PHE A 152 -10.87 -18.78 -7.65
N ASN A 153 -12.12 -19.06 -7.25
CA ASN A 153 -12.84 -18.24 -6.25
C ASN A 153 -12.57 -18.64 -4.79
N ASN A 154 -11.88 -19.76 -4.56
CA ASN A 154 -11.68 -20.31 -3.22
C ASN A 154 -10.33 -19.88 -2.63
N CYS A 155 -9.32 -19.64 -3.45
CA CYS A 155 -7.95 -19.40 -3.01
C CYS A 155 -7.36 -18.07 -3.52
N THR A 156 -6.84 -17.28 -2.58
CA THR A 156 -6.28 -15.95 -2.82
C THR A 156 -4.90 -15.83 -2.15
N ILE A 157 -3.95 -15.23 -2.84
CA ILE A 157 -2.65 -14.82 -2.28
C ILE A 157 -2.79 -13.37 -1.82
N ALA A 158 -2.49 -13.13 -0.54
CA ALA A 158 -2.28 -11.79 0.00
C ALA A 158 -0.77 -11.55 0.17
N ALA A 159 -0.21 -10.54 -0.49
CA ALA A 159 1.14 -10.07 -0.25
C ALA A 159 1.10 -8.66 0.37
N ALA A 160 2.00 -8.37 1.29
CA ALA A 160 2.26 -7.02 1.79
C ALA A 160 3.76 -6.81 2.02
N ALA A 161 4.28 -5.66 1.60
CA ALA A 161 5.65 -5.24 1.83
C ALA A 161 5.72 -3.78 2.31
N PHE A 162 6.78 -3.46 3.02
CA PHE A 162 7.27 -2.10 3.22
C PHE A 162 8.24 -1.78 2.08
N THR A 163 7.86 -0.87 1.18
CA THR A 163 8.76 -0.41 0.11
C THR A 163 9.34 0.95 0.43
N ARG A 164 10.65 1.10 0.17
CA ARG A 164 11.42 2.32 0.40
C ARG A 164 12.32 2.63 -0.79
N SER A 165 12.46 3.90 -1.12
CA SER A 165 13.52 4.41 -2.00
C SER A 165 14.23 5.58 -1.34
N LEU A 166 15.43 5.92 -1.79
CA LEU A 166 16.15 7.13 -1.42
C LEU A 166 16.69 7.83 -2.66
N GLY A 167 16.78 9.15 -2.61
CA GLY A 167 17.36 9.98 -3.66
C GLY A 167 17.55 11.41 -3.19
N LEU A 168 18.22 12.24 -3.98
CA LEU A 168 18.31 13.68 -3.71
C LEU A 168 17.17 14.40 -4.42
N VAL A 169 16.61 15.43 -3.79
CA VAL A 169 15.55 16.26 -4.39
C VAL A 169 15.75 17.74 -4.07
N VAL A 170 15.33 18.58 -5.00
CA VAL A 170 15.03 20.00 -4.76
C VAL A 170 13.56 20.22 -5.13
N LYS A 171 12.73 20.64 -4.18
CA LYS A 171 11.28 20.84 -4.36
C LYS A 171 10.89 22.23 -3.87
N ALA A 172 10.22 23.00 -4.73
CA ALA A 172 9.65 24.30 -4.44
C ALA A 172 8.16 24.30 -4.75
N TRP A 173 7.33 24.97 -3.95
CA TRP A 173 5.89 25.06 -4.17
C TRP A 173 5.32 26.42 -3.76
N LEU A 174 4.26 26.81 -4.46
CA LEU A 174 3.48 28.01 -4.20
C LEU A 174 2.03 27.76 -4.61
N SER A 175 1.15 27.53 -3.63
CA SER A 175 -0.26 27.19 -3.85
C SER A 175 -0.42 25.97 -4.77
N LYS A 176 -0.99 26.15 -5.98
CA LYS A 176 -1.18 25.09 -6.99
C LYS A 176 0.06 24.82 -7.87
N TRP A 177 1.08 25.66 -7.80
CA TRP A 177 2.31 25.48 -8.57
C TRP A 177 3.36 24.74 -7.75
N SER A 178 4.08 23.82 -8.39
CA SER A 178 5.22 23.14 -7.79
C SER A 178 6.28 22.79 -8.83
N PHE A 179 7.54 22.99 -8.48
CA PHE A 179 8.71 22.49 -9.20
C PHE A 179 9.38 21.42 -8.34
N SER A 180 9.80 20.31 -8.96
CA SER A 180 10.56 19.25 -8.29
C SER A 180 11.59 18.68 -9.25
N GLN A 181 12.85 18.57 -8.80
CA GLN A 181 13.92 17.90 -9.52
C GLN A 181 14.52 16.83 -8.60
N LYS A 182 14.44 15.57 -9.03
CA LYS A 182 14.82 14.38 -8.26
C LYS A 182 15.95 13.63 -8.96
N ILE A 183 16.95 13.22 -8.20
CA ILE A 183 18.05 12.33 -8.61
C ILE A 183 17.93 11.09 -7.73
N SER A 184 17.24 10.07 -8.24
CA SER A 184 17.14 8.75 -7.60
C SER A 184 18.36 7.90 -7.92
N SER A 185 18.71 6.98 -7.01
CA SER A 185 19.67 5.91 -7.28
C SER A 185 19.01 4.57 -6.96
N ASP A 186 18.99 3.67 -7.94
CA ASP A 186 18.35 2.35 -7.80
C ASP A 186 18.99 1.51 -6.67
N ALA A 187 20.27 1.75 -6.39
CA ALA A 187 21.03 1.13 -5.30
C ALA A 187 20.47 1.43 -3.89
N LEU A 188 19.58 2.41 -3.76
CA LEU A 188 18.93 2.79 -2.49
C LEU A 188 17.43 2.45 -2.48
N THR A 189 16.96 1.68 -3.46
CA THR A 189 15.62 1.08 -3.44
C THR A 189 15.62 -0.24 -2.68
N GLY A 190 14.55 -0.52 -1.95
CA GLY A 190 14.42 -1.74 -1.17
C GLY A 190 12.97 -2.08 -0.86
N SER A 191 12.66 -3.37 -0.91
CA SER A 191 11.38 -3.92 -0.46
C SER A 191 11.65 -4.90 0.69
N THR A 192 10.86 -4.81 1.75
CA THR A 192 10.93 -5.75 2.88
C THR A 192 9.53 -6.33 3.08
N PRO A 193 9.32 -7.64 2.86
CA PRO A 193 8.00 -8.25 3.06
C PRO A 193 7.61 -8.19 4.55
N TYR A 194 6.32 -8.07 4.82
CA TYR A 194 5.78 -8.22 6.17
C TYR A 194 5.88 -9.68 6.65
N GLY A 195 5.92 -9.89 7.97
CA GLY A 195 6.11 -11.22 8.57
C GLY A 195 5.05 -12.24 8.09
N GLY A 196 5.50 -13.27 7.39
CA GLY A 196 4.63 -14.31 6.80
C GLY A 196 4.01 -13.96 5.45
N SER A 197 4.25 -12.77 4.89
CA SER A 197 3.87 -12.45 3.51
C SER A 197 4.79 -13.17 2.51
N PRO A 198 4.25 -13.76 1.42
CA PRO A 198 2.84 -13.80 1.06
C PRO A 198 2.05 -14.87 1.83
N TRP A 199 0.81 -14.54 2.23
CA TRP A 199 -0.12 -15.44 2.90
C TRP A 199 -1.08 -16.10 1.89
N SER A 200 -1.27 -17.42 1.98
CA SER A 200 -2.37 -18.13 1.31
C SER A 200 -3.67 -18.00 2.15
N LEU A 201 -4.77 -17.60 1.50
CA LEU A 201 -6.08 -17.36 2.13
C LEU A 201 -7.18 -18.16 1.39
N PRO A 202 -7.94 -19.02 2.11
CA PRO A 202 -7.66 -19.53 3.45
C PRO A 202 -6.32 -20.29 3.54
N LYS A 203 -5.87 -20.58 4.77
CA LYS A 203 -4.68 -21.41 5.00
C LYS A 203 -4.85 -22.77 4.31
N ASP A 204 -3.73 -23.35 3.87
CA ASP A 204 -3.65 -24.64 3.16
C ASP A 204 -4.24 -24.65 1.74
N CYS A 205 -4.55 -23.48 1.15
CA CYS A 205 -4.97 -23.38 -0.25
C CYS A 205 -3.95 -23.97 -1.24
N ASP A 206 -2.66 -23.89 -0.92
CA ASP A 206 -1.56 -24.50 -1.64
C ASP A 206 -1.63 -26.05 -1.65
N LYS A 207 -2.14 -26.67 -0.59
CA LYS A 207 -2.17 -28.14 -0.40
C LYS A 207 -3.32 -28.84 -1.11
N ASN A 208 -4.39 -28.11 -1.44
CA ASN A 208 -5.58 -28.66 -2.11
C ASN A 208 -5.51 -28.60 -3.65
N THR A 209 -4.36 -28.22 -4.23
CA THR A 209 -4.16 -28.32 -5.68
C THR A 209 -4.31 -29.78 -6.12
N PRO A 210 -5.34 -30.18 -6.88
CA PRO A 210 -5.44 -31.54 -7.37
C PRO A 210 -4.27 -31.74 -8.32
N SER A 211 -3.42 -32.73 -8.05
CA SER A 211 -2.38 -33.12 -9.00
C SER A 211 -3.06 -33.37 -10.34
N ARG A 212 -2.57 -32.69 -11.39
CA ARG A 212 -3.19 -32.60 -12.72
C ARG A 212 -3.42 -34.00 -13.30
N GLN A 213 -4.55 -34.62 -12.96
CA GLN A 213 -4.92 -35.92 -13.49
C GLN A 213 -5.26 -35.74 -14.96
N THR A 214 -4.31 -36.12 -15.82
CA THR A 214 -4.53 -36.33 -17.24
C THR A 214 -5.55 -37.44 -17.42
N ARG A 215 -6.84 -37.10 -17.34
CA ARG A 215 -7.95 -38.01 -17.66
C ARG A 215 -8.71 -37.52 -18.88
N SER A 216 -8.53 -38.29 -19.94
CA SER A 216 -9.26 -38.23 -21.19
C SER A 216 -10.77 -38.39 -21.01
N SER A 217 -11.49 -37.92 -22.02
CA SER A 217 -12.83 -38.35 -22.47
C SER A 217 -14.13 -37.81 -21.83
N VAL A 218 -14.79 -36.95 -22.63
CA VAL A 218 -16.21 -37.04 -23.09
C VAL A 218 -17.33 -36.53 -22.13
N PRO A 219 -18.40 -35.85 -22.66
CA PRO A 219 -19.23 -34.93 -21.86
C PRO A 219 -20.63 -35.46 -21.48
N GLY A 220 -21.25 -34.84 -20.46
CA GLY A 220 -22.64 -35.09 -20.07
C GLY A 220 -23.27 -33.93 -19.28
N CYS A 221 -24.46 -33.50 -19.68
CA CYS A 221 -25.19 -32.37 -19.08
C CYS A 221 -25.94 -32.72 -17.77
N ARG A 222 -26.02 -31.78 -16.81
CA ARG A 222 -27.33 -31.34 -16.26
C ARG A 222 -27.27 -30.04 -15.44
N ARG A 223 -28.32 -29.23 -15.56
CA ARG A 223 -28.59 -28.02 -14.74
C ARG A 223 -29.23 -28.43 -13.40
N SER A 224 -29.02 -27.68 -12.31
CA SER A 224 -29.98 -26.63 -11.89
C SER A 224 -29.94 -26.19 -10.41
N ARG A 225 -30.40 -24.94 -10.21
CA ARG A 225 -31.11 -24.36 -9.05
C ARG A 225 -30.36 -23.78 -7.85
N THR A 226 -30.32 -22.45 -7.90
CA THR A 226 -30.09 -21.46 -6.83
C THR A 226 -31.22 -21.42 -5.78
N ARG A 227 -30.88 -21.11 -4.52
CA ARG A 227 -31.69 -20.26 -3.63
C ARG A 227 -30.80 -19.49 -2.63
N ARG A 228 -31.23 -18.28 -2.24
CA ARG A 228 -30.48 -17.31 -1.43
C ARG A 228 -30.82 -17.38 0.07
N SER A 229 -29.96 -16.76 0.87
CA SER A 229 -30.10 -16.47 2.31
C SER A 229 -31.11 -15.35 2.63
N VAL A 230 -31.28 -15.01 3.92
CA VAL A 230 -31.05 -13.65 4.48
C VAL A 230 -31.23 -13.63 6.02
N ALA A 231 -30.36 -12.87 6.71
CA ALA A 231 -30.51 -12.37 8.09
C ALA A 231 -29.60 -11.12 8.24
N GLN A 232 -29.92 -10.15 9.12
CA GLN A 232 -29.37 -8.79 8.98
C GLN A 232 -29.36 -7.92 10.27
N THR A 233 -28.19 -7.77 10.92
CA THR A 233 -27.91 -6.77 11.99
C THR A 233 -26.41 -6.39 11.96
N SER A 234 -25.93 -5.21 11.57
CA SER A 234 -26.18 -3.79 11.96
C SER A 234 -25.05 -3.24 12.87
N GLY A 235 -24.19 -2.41 12.28
CA GLY A 235 -23.09 -1.67 12.94
C GLY A 235 -22.50 -0.64 11.97
N ALA A 236 -22.09 0.53 12.47
CA ALA A 236 -21.87 1.72 11.63
C ALA A 236 -20.83 1.51 10.51
N THR A 237 -21.22 1.84 9.27
CA THR A 237 -20.45 1.60 8.04
C THR A 237 -20.23 2.91 7.29
N TRP A 238 -18.99 3.26 6.96
CA TRP A 238 -18.71 4.32 5.98
C TRP A 238 -18.87 3.74 4.56
N THR A 239 -19.88 4.22 3.84
CA THR A 239 -20.19 3.72 2.49
C THR A 239 -19.65 4.67 1.44
N ALA A 240 -18.50 4.35 0.85
CA ALA A 240 -18.02 5.01 -0.36
C ALA A 240 -18.87 4.55 -1.56
N SER A 241 -19.92 5.31 -1.89
CA SER A 241 -20.72 5.05 -3.09
C SER A 241 -20.05 5.65 -4.32
N CYS A 242 -19.14 4.90 -4.95
CA CYS A 242 -18.65 5.21 -6.30
C CYS A 242 -19.75 4.89 -7.33
N ARG A 243 -20.80 5.70 -7.37
CA ARG A 243 -21.82 5.62 -8.42
C ARG A 243 -21.21 6.15 -9.72
N ALA A 244 -20.85 5.25 -10.62
CA ALA A 244 -20.36 5.59 -11.95
C ALA A 244 -21.37 6.50 -12.67
N ARG A 245 -21.06 7.80 -12.78
CA ARG A 245 -21.60 8.63 -13.85
C ARG A 245 -20.85 8.25 -15.13
N ARG A 246 -21.59 8.22 -16.25
CA ARG A 246 -21.05 7.89 -17.58
C ARG A 246 -19.90 8.84 -17.97
N PRO A 247 -18.96 8.39 -18.82
CA PRO A 247 -17.77 9.17 -19.15
C PRO A 247 -18.12 10.44 -19.94
N GLY A 248 -17.40 11.52 -19.63
CA GLY A 248 -17.52 12.81 -20.29
C GLY A 248 -16.90 13.93 -19.46
N CYS A 249 -15.59 14.11 -19.62
CA CYS A 249 -14.73 15.19 -19.06
C CYS A 249 -14.84 15.44 -17.54
#